data_AF-I4YNG1-F1
#
_entry.id   AF-I4YNG1-F1
#
_cell.length_a   1.000
_cell.length_b   1.000
_cell.length_c   1.000
_cell.angle_alpha   90.00
_cell.angle_beta   90.00
_cell.angle_gamma   90.00
#
_symmetry.space_group_name_H-M   'P 1'
#
loop_
_entity.id
_entity.type
_entity.pdbx_description
1 polymer ?
#
loop_
_entity_poly.entity_id
_entity_poly.type
_entity_poly.pdbx_seq_one_letter_code
_entity_poly.pdbx_strand_id
1 'polypeptide(L)' 'MSDWVDFDQWQNCAQMERPGFVFEVRNGEGRSLLTTCTVPLQLPADWKSPPVNFRLVEEPRPRHSNPVPKPQR' A
#
# COMPACT_ATOMS: atom_id res chain seq x y z
N MET A 1 -7.15 10.25 12.22
CA MET A 1 -6.76 8.90 11.76
C MET A 1 -7.66 8.59 10.58
N SER A 2 -7.13 8.32 9.38
CA SER A 2 -7.98 7.98 8.23
C SER A 2 -8.81 6.72 8.54
N ASP A 3 -10.11 6.81 8.33
CA ASP A 3 -11.04 5.71 8.55
C ASP A 3 -10.79 4.58 7.53
N TRP A 4 -11.02 3.34 7.97
CA TRP A 4 -10.93 2.17 7.10
C TRP A 4 -12.18 2.07 6.24
N VAL A 5 -11.97 1.92 4.94
CA VAL A 5 -12.99 1.74 3.91
C VAL A 5 -13.05 0.26 3.53
N ASP A 6 -14.24 -0.26 3.30
CA ASP A 6 -14.44 -1.64 2.83
C ASP A 6 -13.78 -1.84 1.46
N PHE A 7 -13.10 -2.98 1.27
CA PHE A 7 -12.42 -3.30 0.01
C PHE A 7 -13.37 -3.39 -1.20
N ASP A 8 -14.67 -3.60 -0.99
CA ASP A 8 -15.67 -3.54 -2.06
C ASP A 8 -15.67 -2.18 -2.80
N GLN A 9 -15.24 -1.10 -2.12
CA GLN A 9 -15.11 0.23 -2.73
C GLN A 9 -13.78 0.45 -3.46
N TRP A 10 -12.89 -0.54 -3.54
CA TRP A 10 -11.58 -0.41 -4.17
C TRP A 10 -11.66 0.00 -5.64
N GLN A 11 -12.72 -0.40 -6.36
CA GLN A 11 -12.94 0.01 -7.75
C GLN A 11 -13.04 1.54 -7.91
N ASN A 12 -13.37 2.25 -6.83
CA ASN A 12 -13.46 3.71 -6.79
C ASN A 12 -12.17 4.38 -6.25
N CYS A 13 -11.05 3.64 -6.11
CA CYS A 13 -9.81 4.19 -5.55
C CYS A 13 -9.30 5.43 -6.30
N ALA A 14 -9.56 5.54 -7.61
CA ALA A 14 -9.11 6.67 -8.43
C ALA A 14 -9.76 7.99 -8.01
N GLN A 15 -10.98 7.94 -7.44
CA GLN A 15 -11.66 9.13 -6.91
C GLN A 15 -11.10 9.56 -5.55
N MET A 16 -10.44 8.66 -4.84
CA MET A 16 -9.83 8.89 -3.52
C MET A 16 -8.33 9.19 -3.62
N GLU A 17 -7.71 8.99 -4.78
CA GLU A 17 -6.28 9.19 -4.99
C GLU A 17 -5.91 10.67 -4.86
N ARG A 18 -4.83 10.95 -4.12
CA ARG A 18 -4.36 12.30 -3.85
C ARG A 18 -2.83 12.35 -3.89
N PRO A 19 -2.21 13.40 -4.45
CA PRO A 19 -0.77 13.57 -4.42
C PRO A 19 -0.21 13.53 -3.00
N GLY A 20 0.87 12.79 -2.78
CA GLY A 20 1.50 12.62 -1.46
C GLY A 20 0.79 11.63 -0.53
N PHE A 21 -0.20 10.90 -1.04
CA PHE A 21 -0.89 9.83 -0.31
C PHE A 21 -0.82 8.51 -1.09
N VAL A 22 -0.81 7.41 -0.35
CA VAL A 22 -0.91 6.04 -0.87
C VAL A 22 -2.02 5.30 -0.15
N PHE A 23 -2.47 4.19 -0.71
CA PHE A 23 -3.46 3.35 -0.07
C PHE A 23 -2.78 2.28 0.78
N GLU A 24 -3.15 2.22 2.05
CA GLU A 24 -2.86 1.09 2.91
C GLU A 24 -4.01 0.09 2.81
N VAL A 25 -3.76 -1.05 2.20
CA VAL A 25 -4.68 -2.17 2.08
C VAL A 25 -4.35 -3.20 3.14
N ARG A 26 -5.34 -3.69 3.88
CA ARG A 26 -5.17 -4.72 4.91
C ARG A 26 -5.97 -5.96 4.56
N ASN A 27 -5.39 -7.13 4.85
CA ASN A 27 -6.06 -8.42 4.69
C ASN A 27 -6.67 -8.95 6.00
N GLY A 28 -7.41 -10.05 5.93
CA GLY A 28 -8.02 -10.71 7.09
C GLY A 28 -7.02 -11.26 8.13
N GLU A 29 -5.75 -11.41 7.76
CA GLU A 29 -4.67 -11.84 8.66
C GLU A 29 -4.00 -10.65 9.38
N GLY A 30 -4.45 -9.42 9.12
CA GLY A 30 -3.87 -8.20 9.69
C GLY A 30 -2.58 -7.75 9.00
N ARG A 31 -2.20 -8.34 7.86
CA ARG A 31 -1.10 -7.84 7.02
C ARG A 31 -1.54 -6.61 6.27
N SER A 32 -0.65 -5.62 6.16
CA SER A 32 -0.87 -4.41 5.37
C SER A 32 0.08 -4.31 4.18
N LEU A 33 -0.41 -3.66 3.13
CA LEU A 33 0.30 -3.36 1.88
C LEU A 33 0.08 -1.89 1.56
N LEU A 34 1.16 -1.16 1.29
CA LEU A 34 1.09 0.19 0.75
C LEU A 34 1.16 0.11 -0.77
N THR A 35 0.19 0.69 -1.45
CA THR A 35 0.07 0.64 -2.90
C THR A 35 -0.65 1.88 -3.44
N THR A 36 -0.46 2.18 -4.72
CA THR A 36 -1.25 3.19 -5.43
C THR A 36 -2.57 2.61 -5.93
N CYS A 37 -3.46 3.45 -6.44
CA CYS A 37 -4.72 2.96 -7.01
C CYS A 37 -4.43 2.11 -8.25
N THR A 38 -4.63 0.81 -8.15
CA THR A 38 -4.44 -0.16 -9.24
C THR A 38 -5.65 -1.09 -9.31
N VAL A 39 -6.28 -1.17 -10.48
CA VAL A 39 -7.45 -2.02 -10.71
C VAL A 39 -7.18 -2.90 -11.93
N PRO A 40 -7.07 -4.25 -11.78
CA PRO A 40 -7.18 -5.00 -10.53
C PRO A 40 -5.96 -4.81 -9.62
N LEU A 41 -6.19 -4.86 -8.30
CA LEU A 41 -5.13 -4.74 -7.30
C LEU A 41 -4.12 -5.89 -7.45
N GLN A 42 -2.84 -5.55 -7.55
CA GLN A 42 -1.75 -6.54 -7.57
C GLN A 42 -1.39 -6.92 -6.14
N LEU A 43 -1.73 -8.16 -5.74
CA LEU A 43 -1.42 -8.67 -4.41
C LEU A 43 -0.05 -9.34 -4.37
N PRO A 44 0.72 -9.15 -3.28
CA PRO A 44 1.92 -9.92 -3.03
C PRO A 44 1.62 -11.43 -2.96
N ALA A 45 2.52 -12.25 -3.50
CA ALA A 45 2.34 -13.70 -3.54
C ALA A 45 2.30 -14.37 -2.16
N ASP A 46 2.80 -13.68 -1.12
CA ASP A 46 2.80 -14.17 0.27
C ASP A 46 1.46 -13.97 0.98
N TRP A 47 0.49 -13.28 0.37
CA TRP A 47 -0.84 -13.07 0.92
C TRP A 47 -1.71 -14.32 0.79
N LYS A 48 -2.11 -14.89 1.92
CA LYS A 48 -2.96 -16.10 1.97
C LYS A 48 -4.44 -15.77 2.07
N SER A 49 -4.77 -14.55 2.48
CA SER A 49 -6.14 -14.07 2.65
C SER A 49 -6.42 -12.86 1.77
N PRO A 50 -7.67 -12.68 1.32
CA PRO A 50 -8.05 -11.53 0.51
C PRO A 50 -7.96 -10.22 1.32
N PRO A 51 -7.79 -9.08 0.62
CA PRO A 51 -8.02 -7.76 1.19
C PRO A 51 -9.40 -7.63 1.82
N VAL A 52 -9.50 -6.92 2.93
CA VAL A 52 -10.77 -6.69 3.66
C VAL A 52 -11.08 -5.21 3.81
N ASN A 53 -10.07 -4.37 3.94
CA ASN A 53 -10.25 -2.93 4.02
C ASN A 53 -9.03 -2.21 3.49
N PHE A 54 -9.22 -0.95 3.14
CA PHE A 54 -8.14 -0.04 2.78
C PHE A 54 -8.38 1.33 3.38
N ARG A 55 -7.33 2.15 3.45
CA ARG A 55 -7.44 3.56 3.81
C ARG A 55 -6.39 4.37 3.08
N LEU A 56 -6.64 5.66 2.94
CA LEU A 56 -5.66 6.59 2.39
C LEU A 56 -4.73 7.07 3.51
N VAL A 57 -3.42 6.89 3.32
CA VAL A 57 -2.37 7.32 4.26
C VAL A 57 -1.35 8.18 3.56
N GLU A 58 -0.67 9.05 4.30
CA GLU A 58 0.44 9.83 3.74
C GLU A 58 1.53 8.88 3.23
N GLU A 59 2.10 9.21 2.07
CA GLU A 59 3.18 8.43 1.50
C GLU A 59 4.40 8.46 2.44
N PRO A 60 4.88 7.30 2.92
CA PRO A 60 6.05 7.28 3.78
C PRO A 60 7.24 7.82 3.00
N ARG A 61 7.98 8.74 3.62
CA ARG A 61 9.18 9.32 3.01
C ARG A 61 10.13 8.21 2.57
N PRO A 62 10.69 8.28 1.35
CA PRO A 62 11.69 7.34 0.89
C PRO A 62 12.81 7.22 1.92
N ARG A 63 13.14 6.00 2.32
CA ARG A 63 14.34 5.77 3.13
C ARG A 63 15.55 6.00 2.24
N HIS A 64 16.41 6.95 2.61
CA HIS A 64 17.70 7.10 1.95
C HIS A 64 18.49 5.80 2.08
N SER A 65 18.89 5.24 0.95
CA SER A 65 19.82 4.12 0.91
C SER A 65 21.16 4.58 1.49
N ASN A 66 21.78 3.76 2.34
CA ASN A 66 23.20 3.95 2.62
C ASN A 66 24.00 3.79 1.32
N PRO A 67 25.09 4.54 1.14
CA PRO A 67 25.93 4.40 -0.04
C PRO A 67 26.39 2.94 -0.20
N VAL A 68 26.40 2.47 -1.46
CA VAL A 68 26.86 1.13 -1.82
C VAL A 68 28.27 0.93 -1.25
N PRO A 69 28.54 -0.15 -0.50
CA PRO A 69 29.86 -0.38 0.08
C PRO A 69 30.93 -0.40 -1.01
N LYS A 70 32.08 0.23 -0.74
CA LYS A 70 33.20 0.24 -1.68
C LYS A 70 33.66 -1.20 -1.95
N PRO A 71 34.00 -1.56 -3.21
CA PRO A 71 34.53 -2.89 -3.51
C PRO A 71 35.82 -3.14 -2.72
N GLN A 72 35.93 -4.33 -2.12
CA GLN A 72 37.17 -4.79 -1.48
C GLN A 72 38.16 -5.17 -2.59
N ARG A 73 39.37 -4.60 -2.53
CA ARG A 73 40.51 -4.96 -3.40
C ARG A 73 41.32 -6.06 -2.76
#